data_AF-A0A2V8PXK8-F1
#
_entry.id   AF-A0A2V8PXK8-F1
#
_cell.length_a   1.000
_cell.length_b   1.000
_cell.length_c   1.000
_cell.angle_alpha   90.00
_cell.angle_beta   90.00
_cell.angle_gamma   90.00
#
_symmetry.space_group_name_H-M   'P 1'
#
loop_
_entity.id
_entity.type
_entity.pdbx_description
1 polymer ?
#
loop_
_entity_poly.entity_id
_entity_poly.type
_entity_poly.pdbx_seq_one_letter_code
_entity_poly.pdbx_strand_id
1 'polypeptide(L)'
;MGGAASILAEPTLGVDACVFEMVYPTITEAVNNRLTMRLGNWSRVLSPLLLVQLRPRIGVDAEALRPIDHINRIKVPKLFIAGAEDEHTTLEESRRLYEAAIQPKEFW
;
A
#
# COMPACT_ATOMS: atom_id res chain seq x y z
N MET A 1 -3.02 -2.73 6.24
CA MET A 1 -2.02 -1.99 7.06
C MET A 1 -0.80 -2.84 7.39
N GLY A 2 -0.94 -4.09 7.86
CA GLY A 2 0.21 -4.96 8.19
C GLY A 2 1.20 -5.19 7.05
N GLY A 3 0.72 -5.49 5.83
CA GLY A 3 1.59 -5.64 4.67
C GLY A 3 2.40 -4.39 4.34
N ALA A 4 1.79 -3.21 4.36
CA ALA A 4 2.51 -1.94 4.15
C ALA A 4 3.59 -1.72 5.22
N ALA A 5 3.27 -1.97 6.49
CA ALA A 5 4.24 -1.86 7.59
C ALA A 5 5.42 -2.83 7.41
N SER A 6 5.16 -4.07 6.96
CA SER A 6 6.21 -5.05 6.69
C SER A 6 7.13 -4.66 5.53
N ILE A 7 6.61 -3.97 4.53
CA ILE A 7 7.40 -3.47 3.38
C ILE A 7 8.23 -2.24 3.77
N LEU A 8 7.67 -1.37 4.61
CA LEU A 8 8.32 -0.13 5.07
C LEU A 8 9.26 -0.35 6.26
N ALA A 9 9.37 -1.57 6.79
CA ALA A 9 10.23 -1.88 7.92
C ALA A 9 11.70 -1.62 7.59
N GLU A 10 12.38 -0.89 8.49
CA GLU A 10 13.83 -0.67 8.47
C GLU A 10 14.43 -1.09 9.82
N PRO A 11 15.36 -2.07 9.85
CA PRO A 11 15.82 -2.88 8.72
C PRO A 11 14.73 -3.82 8.17
N THR A 12 14.94 -4.37 6.97
CA THR A 12 14.02 -5.35 6.38
C THR A 12 13.82 -6.56 7.31
N LEU A 13 12.60 -7.08 7.37
CA LEU A 13 12.28 -8.23 8.22
C LEU A 13 13.13 -9.46 7.85
N GLY A 14 13.67 -10.16 8.86
CA GLY A 14 14.40 -11.41 8.70
C GLY A 14 13.46 -12.61 8.60
N VAL A 15 12.73 -12.72 7.48
CA VAL A 15 11.76 -13.79 7.20
C VAL A 15 12.17 -14.57 5.94
N ASP A 16 11.74 -15.82 5.82
CA ASP A 16 12.06 -16.68 4.67
C ASP A 16 11.12 -16.47 3.47
N ALA A 17 9.91 -15.94 3.70
CA ALA A 17 8.91 -15.64 2.68
C ALA A 17 7.88 -14.62 3.19
N CYS A 18 7.15 -13.98 2.28
CA CYS A 18 6.09 -13.01 2.59
C CYS A 18 4.79 -13.33 1.86
N VAL A 19 3.65 -13.05 2.51
CA VAL A 19 2.33 -13.00 1.89
C VAL A 19 1.77 -11.58 2.06
N PHE A 20 1.46 -10.92 0.95
CA PHE A 20 0.92 -9.56 0.91
C PHE A 20 -0.54 -9.58 0.48
N GLU A 21 -1.43 -9.36 1.43
CA GLU A 21 -2.88 -9.30 1.20
C GLU A 21 -3.34 -7.85 1.10
N MET A 22 -3.92 -7.48 -0.05
CA MET A 22 -4.63 -6.20 -0.28
C MET A 22 -3.84 -4.96 0.21
N VAL A 23 -2.55 -4.91 -0.14
CA VAL A 23 -1.64 -3.87 0.34
C VAL A 23 -1.68 -2.65 -0.57
N TYR A 24 -1.99 -1.48 0.01
CA TYR A 24 -2.00 -0.23 -0.74
C TYR A 24 -0.59 0.13 -1.25
N PRO A 25 -0.47 0.67 -2.48
CA PRO A 25 0.83 1.12 -3.00
C PRO A 25 1.30 2.44 -2.37
N THR A 26 0.36 3.36 -2.10
CA THR A 26 0.62 4.65 -1.43
C THR A 26 -0.49 4.98 -0.44
N ILE A 27 -0.16 5.71 0.63
CA ILE A 27 -1.16 6.17 1.59
C ILE A 27 -2.20 7.11 0.96
N THR A 28 -1.81 7.87 -0.07
CA THR A 28 -2.70 8.77 -0.79
C THR A 28 -3.85 8.01 -1.46
N GLU A 29 -3.53 6.92 -2.16
CA GLU A 29 -4.53 6.02 -2.76
C GLU A 29 -5.41 5.38 -1.69
N ALA A 30 -4.80 4.90 -0.61
CA ALA A 30 -5.50 4.31 0.52
C ALA A 30 -6.54 5.28 1.14
N VAL A 31 -6.20 6.56 1.28
CA VAL A 31 -7.10 7.61 1.78
C VAL A 31 -8.18 7.94 0.74
N ASN A 32 -7.80 8.10 -0.53
CA ASN A 32 -8.72 8.36 -1.63
C ASN A 32 -9.83 7.32 -1.73
N ASN A 33 -9.47 6.03 -1.67
CA ASN A 33 -10.42 4.92 -1.80
C ASN A 33 -11.42 4.95 -0.64
N ARG A 34 -10.92 5.06 0.60
CA ARG A 34 -11.78 5.16 1.80
C ARG A 34 -12.75 6.34 1.77
N LEU A 35 -12.31 7.48 1.24
CA LEU A 35 -13.16 8.63 1.07
C LEU A 35 -14.21 8.40 -0.04
N THR A 36 -13.78 7.81 -1.16
CA THR A 36 -14.67 7.55 -2.31
C THR A 36 -15.80 6.60 -1.93
N MET A 37 -15.52 5.58 -1.12
CA MET A 37 -16.53 4.65 -0.60
C MET A 37 -17.60 5.33 0.27
N ARG A 38 -17.28 6.45 0.94
CA ARG A 38 -18.21 7.14 1.86
C ARG A 38 -18.89 8.36 1.25
N LEU A 39 -18.20 9.05 0.34
CA LEU A 39 -18.58 10.38 -0.15
C LEU A 39 -18.65 10.45 -1.68
N GLY A 40 -18.40 9.33 -2.38
CA GLY A 40 -18.36 9.26 -3.83
C GLY A 40 -17.14 9.95 -4.44
N ASN A 41 -17.07 9.98 -5.78
CA ASN A 41 -15.86 10.38 -6.52
C ASN A 41 -15.37 11.82 -6.24
N TRP A 42 -16.24 12.73 -5.81
CA TRP A 42 -15.88 14.12 -5.48
C TRP A 42 -14.94 14.22 -4.28
N SER A 43 -14.91 13.20 -3.43
CA SER A 43 -14.11 13.16 -2.21
C SER A 43 -12.60 13.14 -2.46
N ARG A 44 -12.17 12.82 -3.68
CA ARG A 44 -10.75 12.77 -4.07
C ARG A 44 -10.06 14.13 -3.91
N VAL A 45 -10.83 15.22 -4.03
CA VAL A 45 -10.37 16.60 -3.80
C VAL A 45 -10.13 16.89 -2.31
N LEU A 46 -10.75 16.13 -1.40
CA LEU A 46 -10.62 16.30 0.05
C LEU A 46 -9.44 15.54 0.64
N SER A 47 -8.93 14.52 -0.05
CA SER A 47 -7.83 13.67 0.44
C SER A 47 -6.57 14.44 0.85
N PRO A 48 -6.11 15.48 0.11
CA PRO A 48 -4.97 16.28 0.54
C PRO A 48 -5.15 16.90 1.93
N LEU A 49 -6.38 17.28 2.30
CA LEU A 49 -6.69 17.87 3.61
C LEU A 49 -6.52 16.85 4.75
N LEU A 50 -6.73 15.56 4.48
CA LEU A 50 -6.47 14.49 5.44
C LEU A 50 -4.99 14.13 5.50
N LEU A 51 -4.29 14.14 4.35
CA LEU A 51 -2.87 13.81 4.27
C LEU A 51 -2.00 14.85 4.97
N VAL A 52 -2.33 16.15 4.87
CA VAL A 52 -1.64 17.24 5.59
C VAL A 52 -1.67 17.05 7.11
N GLN A 53 -2.64 16.28 7.63
CA GLN A 53 -2.73 15.99 9.06
C GLN A 53 -1.77 14.90 9.54
N LEU A 54 -1.16 14.12 8.64
CA LEU A 54 -0.24 13.03 9.03
C LEU A 54 0.98 13.58 9.78
N ARG A 55 1.66 14.57 9.21
CA ARG A 55 2.84 15.17 9.81
C ARG A 55 2.60 15.75 11.22
N PRO A 56 1.60 16.60 11.47
CA PRO A 56 1.37 17.13 12.82
C PRO A 56 0.83 16.09 13.81
N ARG A 57 0.18 15.01 13.36
CA ARG A 57 -0.42 14.02 14.27
C ARG A 57 0.51 12.86 14.61
N ILE A 58 1.25 12.36 13.64
CA ILE A 58 2.08 11.15 13.76
C ILE A 58 3.54 11.37 13.34
N GLY A 59 3.92 12.58 12.92
CA GLY A 59 5.30 12.93 12.60
C GLY A 59 5.81 12.38 11.26
N VAL A 60 4.92 11.88 10.40
CA VAL A 60 5.29 11.21 9.14
C VAL A 60 4.63 11.91 7.97
N ASP A 61 5.41 12.12 6.90
CA ASP A 61 4.93 12.68 5.64
C ASP A 61 4.31 11.59 4.76
N ALA A 62 3.36 11.95 3.88
CA ALA A 62 2.67 10.97 3.03
C ALA A 62 3.66 10.23 2.10
N GLU A 63 4.72 10.92 1.70
CA GLU A 63 5.82 10.42 0.89
C GLU A 63 6.59 9.27 1.58
N ALA A 64 6.63 9.25 2.92
CA ALA A 64 7.25 8.16 3.66
C ALA A 64 6.36 6.90 3.75
N LEU A 65 5.08 7.00 3.38
CA LEU A 65 4.11 5.91 3.42
C LEU A 65 3.79 5.38 2.02
N ARG A 66 4.86 5.05 1.28
CA ARG A 66 4.79 4.57 -0.11
C ARG A 66 5.42 3.17 -0.27
N PRO A 67 4.74 2.09 0.15
CA PRO A 67 5.24 0.72 0.00
C PRO A 67 5.75 0.37 -1.40
N ILE A 68 5.15 0.94 -2.45
CA ILE A 68 5.55 0.71 -3.84
C ILE A 68 7.00 1.07 -4.14
N ASP A 69 7.57 2.05 -3.43
CA ASP A 69 8.96 2.47 -3.66
C ASP A 69 9.97 1.57 -2.91
N HIS A 70 9.48 0.73 -1.98
CA HIS A 70 10.31 -0.09 -1.07
C HIS A 70 10.17 -1.60 -1.30
N ILE A 71 9.12 -2.05 -2.01
CA ILE A 71 8.84 -3.48 -2.23
C ILE A 71 9.98 -4.24 -2.92
N ASN A 72 10.81 -3.55 -3.69
CA ASN A 72 11.98 -4.13 -4.37
C ASN A 72 13.10 -4.57 -3.39
N ARG A 73 13.11 -4.06 -2.16
CA ARG A 73 14.09 -4.41 -1.12
C ARG A 73 13.86 -5.80 -0.55
N ILE A 74 12.63 -6.29 -0.61
CA ILE A 74 12.26 -7.63 -0.14
C ILE A 74 12.67 -8.62 -1.24
N LYS A 75 13.67 -9.45 -0.96
CA LYS A 75 14.26 -10.39 -1.95
C LYS A 75 13.80 -11.83 -1.79
N VAL A 76 13.10 -12.12 -0.70
CA VAL A 76 12.56 -13.46 -0.42
C VAL A 76 11.31 -13.72 -1.25
N PRO A 77 10.90 -15.00 -1.44
CA PRO A 77 9.66 -15.35 -2.12
C PRO A 77 8.44 -14.61 -1.57
N LYS A 78 7.57 -14.18 -2.50
CA LYS A 78 6.39 -13.38 -2.20
C LYS A 78 5.15 -13.94 -2.86
N LEU A 79 4.06 -14.02 -2.12
CA LEU A 79 2.73 -14.19 -2.68
C LEU A 79 1.94 -12.89 -2.49
N PHE A 80 1.30 -12.40 -3.56
CA PHE A 80 0.37 -11.27 -3.50
C PHE A 80 -1.05 -11.82 -3.65
N ILE A 81 -1.94 -11.44 -2.74
CA ILE A 81 -3.34 -11.85 -2.74
C ILE A 81 -4.21 -10.61 -2.89
N ALA A 82 -5.07 -10.59 -3.91
CA ALA A 82 -5.95 -9.46 -4.20
C ALA A 82 -7.42 -9.88 -4.34
N GLY A 83 -8.33 -9.06 -3.81
CA GLY A 83 -9.76 -9.22 -4.04
C GLY A 83 -10.17 -8.60 -5.37
N ALA A 84 -10.89 -9.34 -6.21
CA ALA A 84 -11.40 -8.82 -7.48
C ALA A 84 -12.40 -7.67 -7.30
N GLU A 85 -13.10 -7.64 -6.16
CA GLU A 85 -14.10 -6.64 -5.79
C GLU A 85 -13.67 -5.79 -4.57
N ASP A 86 -12.37 -5.79 -4.23
CA ASP A 86 -11.89 -4.95 -3.13
C ASP A 86 -11.89 -3.46 -3.52
N GLU A 87 -12.73 -2.67 -2.85
CA GLU A 87 -12.80 -1.22 -3.03
C GLU A 87 -11.81 -0.45 -2.14
N HIS A 88 -11.24 -1.09 -1.11
CA HIS A 88 -10.27 -0.47 -0.22
C HIS A 88 -8.87 -0.41 -0.85
N THR A 89 -8.45 -1.52 -1.47
CA THR A 89 -7.25 -1.62 -2.31
C THR A 89 -7.64 -2.30 -3.61
N THR A 90 -7.72 -1.55 -4.70
CA THR A 90 -8.25 -2.10 -5.95
C THR A 90 -7.34 -3.19 -6.52
N LEU A 91 -7.91 -4.04 -7.39
CA LEU A 91 -7.12 -5.05 -8.10
C LEU A 91 -5.97 -4.42 -8.90
N GLU A 92 -6.21 -3.25 -9.50
CA GLU A 92 -5.18 -2.49 -10.24
C GLU A 92 -4.06 -2.00 -9.31
N GLU A 93 -4.40 -1.49 -8.13
CA GLU A 93 -3.42 -1.11 -7.10
C GLU A 93 -2.56 -2.29 -6.66
N SER A 94 -3.20 -3.42 -6.37
CA SER A 94 -2.52 -4.65 -5.97
C SER A 94 -1.58 -5.15 -7.08
N ARG A 95 -2.04 -5.13 -8.34
CA ARG A 95 -1.24 -5.52 -9.50
C ARG A 95 -0.04 -4.60 -9.71
N ARG A 96 -0.20 -3.28 -9.55
CA ARG A 96 0.94 -2.34 -9.62
C ARG A 96 2.00 -2.62 -8.55
N LEU A 97 1.58 -2.93 -7.32
CA LEU A 97 2.52 -3.29 -6.27
C LEU A 97 3.24 -4.61 -6.57
N TYR A 98 2.53 -5.61 -7.11
CA TYR A 98 3.12 -6.85 -7.61
C TYR A 98 4.13 -6.60 -8.72
N GLU A 99 3.80 -5.78 -9.71
CA GLU A 99 4.68 -5.45 -10.84
C GLU A 99 5.98 -4.79 -10.37
N ALA A 100 5.90 -3.86 -9.40
CA ALA A 100 7.06 -3.20 -8.79
C ALA A 100 7.97 -4.14 -7.98
N ALA A 101 7.46 -5.29 -7.54
CA ALA A 101 8.23 -6.26 -6.76
C ALA A 101 9.24 -7.03 -7.63
N ILE A 102 10.38 -7.42 -7.06
CA ILE A 102 11.32 -8.34 -7.73
C ILE A 102 10.91 -9.81 -7.54
N GLN A 103 11.40 -10.69 -8.43
CA GLN A 103 11.26 -12.14 -8.33
C GLN A 103 12.06 -12.72 -7.15
N PRO A 104 11.69 -13.88 -6.59
CA PRO A 104 10.53 -14.71 -6.95
C PRO A 104 9.21 -14.17 -6.38
N LYS A 105 8.17 -14.07 -7.23
CA LYS A 105 6.85 -13.55 -6.86
C LYS A 105 5.72 -14.25 -7.60
N GLU A 106 4.58 -14.39 -6.94
CA GLU A 106 3.33 -14.90 -7.50
C GLU A 106 2.15 -13.98 -7.15
N PHE A 107 1.13 -13.98 -7.99
CA PHE A 107 -0.09 -13.18 -7.83
C PHE A 107 -1.31 -14.08 -7.87
N TRP A 108 -2.16 -13.98 -6.85
CA TRP A 108 -3.41 -14.72 -6.72
C TRP A 108 -4.59 -13.75 -6.61
#